data_AF-A0A2H6JAN5-F1
#
_entry.id   AF-A0A2H6JAN5-F1
#
_cell.length_a   1.000
_cell.length_b   1.000
_cell.length_c   1.000
_cell.angle_alpha   90.00
_cell.angle_beta   90.00
_cell.angle_gamma   90.00
#
_symmetry.space_group_name_H-M   'P 1'
#
loop_
_entity.id
_entity.type
_entity.pdbx_description
1 polymer ?
#
loop_
_entity_poly.entity_id
_entity_poly.type
_entity_poly.pdbx_seq_one_letter_code
_entity_poly.pdbx_strand_id
1 'polypeptide(L)'
;MASDNRTSDTRMDPGGLYREEIFTDRRVGTIRRLTPVRADGSPDETRTVAYSGQAQLLTPMGALPLSFEIPASSLEEAVQGFSGATEEAVERAMEELKELRRETNSSIVLPESGSGGLGGVGGPGGLGGLPGDGKIQIP
;
A
#
# COMPACT_ATOMS: atom_id res chain seq x y z
N MET A 1 -24.37 22.33 -16.77
CA MET A 1 -23.39 22.08 -17.83
C MET A 1 -22.01 22.19 -17.22
N ALA A 2 -21.31 21.06 -17.13
CA ALA A 2 -19.93 20.97 -16.69
C ALA A 2 -19.00 21.52 -17.77
N SER A 3 -17.97 22.25 -17.36
CA SER A 3 -16.67 22.31 -18.05
C SER A 3 -15.62 22.61 -17.00
N ASP A 4 -15.18 21.50 -16.42
CA ASP A 4 -14.09 21.34 -15.47
C ASP A 4 -12.78 21.77 -16.17
N ASN A 5 -12.41 23.04 -16.05
CA ASN A 5 -11.08 23.52 -16.45
C ASN A 5 -10.06 23.17 -15.34
N ARG A 6 -9.89 21.89 -15.05
CA ARG A 6 -8.71 21.37 -14.35
C ARG A 6 -7.64 21.04 -15.37
N THR A 7 -7.21 22.07 -16.10
CA THR A 7 -5.86 22.07 -16.64
C THR A 7 -4.96 22.30 -15.44
N SER A 8 -4.60 21.24 -14.75
CA SER A 8 -3.59 21.25 -13.69
C SER A 8 -2.37 21.98 -14.24
N ASP A 9 -1.98 23.04 -13.55
CA ASP A 9 -0.88 23.93 -13.92
C ASP A 9 0.40 23.09 -14.09
N THR A 10 0.68 22.67 -15.33
CA THR A 10 1.77 21.75 -15.68
C THR A 10 3.06 22.56 -15.79
N ARG A 11 3.48 23.18 -14.68
CA ARG A 11 4.74 23.92 -14.58
C ARG A 11 5.72 23.11 -13.74
N MET A 12 6.95 22.96 -14.22
CA MET A 12 8.03 22.43 -13.40
C MET A 12 8.42 23.45 -12.34
N ASP A 13 8.76 22.97 -11.14
CA ASP A 13 9.33 23.80 -10.08
C ASP A 13 10.85 23.93 -10.29
N PRO A 14 11.37 25.13 -10.66
CA PRO A 14 12.80 25.34 -10.82
C PRO A 14 13.61 25.17 -9.52
N GLY A 15 12.97 25.26 -8.34
CA GLY A 15 13.60 24.98 -7.05
C GLY A 15 13.65 23.49 -6.71
N GLY A 16 12.82 22.68 -7.37
CA GLY A 16 12.68 21.24 -7.14
C GLY A 16 13.50 20.35 -8.07
N LEU A 17 14.49 20.91 -8.79
CA LEU A 17 15.25 20.16 -9.78
C LEU A 17 16.35 19.28 -9.14
N TYR A 18 16.49 18.08 -9.69
CA TYR A 18 17.54 17.12 -9.36
C TYR A 18 18.11 16.52 -10.65
N ARG A 19 19.43 16.31 -10.67
CA ARG A 19 20.10 15.43 -11.61
C ARG A 19 20.10 14.01 -11.04
N GLU A 20 19.59 13.07 -11.82
CA GLU A 20 19.57 11.66 -11.47
C GLU A 20 20.74 10.92 -12.13
N GLU A 21 21.42 10.09 -11.34
CA GLU A 21 22.45 9.17 -11.80
C GLU A 21 22.16 7.76 -11.28
N ILE A 22 22.31 6.75 -12.15
CA ILE A 22 21.98 5.36 -11.86
C ILE A 22 23.28 4.54 -11.83
N PHE A 23 23.54 3.91 -10.69
CA PHE A 23 24.65 2.98 -10.47
C PHE A 23 24.08 1.59 -10.29
N THR A 24 24.55 0.62 -11.07
CA THR A 24 24.10 -0.77 -10.95
C THR A 24 25.29 -1.69 -10.71
N ASP A 25 25.14 -2.61 -9.77
CA ASP A 25 25.93 -3.81 -9.75
C ASP A 25 25.07 -4.91 -10.38
N ARG A 26 25.55 -5.58 -11.44
CA ARG A 26 24.73 -6.50 -12.25
C ARG A 26 24.24 -7.77 -11.51
N ARG A 27 24.37 -7.79 -10.18
CA ARG A 27 24.14 -8.92 -9.29
C ARG A 27 23.14 -8.61 -8.19
N VAL A 28 23.27 -7.47 -7.51
CA VAL A 28 22.53 -7.21 -6.27
C VAL A 28 21.40 -6.19 -6.49
N GLY A 29 21.65 -5.07 -7.18
CA GLY A 29 20.64 -4.05 -7.41
C GLY A 29 21.13 -2.77 -8.07
N THR A 30 20.36 -1.71 -7.82
CA THR A 30 20.56 -0.39 -8.42
C THR A 30 20.49 0.69 -7.35
N ILE A 31 21.41 1.63 -7.39
CA ILE A 31 21.44 2.86 -6.58
C ILE A 31 21.16 4.05 -7.50
N ARG A 32 20.18 4.87 -7.13
CA ARG A 32 19.90 6.17 -7.74
C ARG A 32 20.46 7.27 -6.85
N ARG A 33 21.38 8.08 -7.38
CA ARG A 33 21.86 9.31 -6.77
C ARG A 33 21.07 10.49 -7.32
N LEU A 34 20.48 11.26 -6.42
CA LEU A 34 19.76 12.48 -6.74
C LEU A 34 20.60 13.67 -6.28
N THR A 35 21.27 14.31 -7.23
CA THR A 35 22.06 15.51 -6.98
C THR A 35 21.18 16.75 -7.19
N PRO A 36 20.93 17.57 -6.18
CA PRO A 36 20.17 18.80 -6.34
C PRO A 36 20.83 19.73 -7.36
N VAL A 37 20.03 20.33 -8.25
CA VAL A 37 20.51 21.30 -9.24
C VAL A 37 19.67 22.56 -9.24
N ARG A 38 20.27 23.67 -9.64
CA ARG A 38 19.57 24.94 -9.88
C ARG A 38 18.85 24.92 -11.22
N ALA A 39 18.04 25.95 -11.47
CA ALA A 39 17.32 26.13 -12.74
C ALA A 39 18.23 26.17 -13.98
N ASP A 40 19.51 26.55 -13.81
CA ASP A 40 20.52 26.57 -14.87
C ASP A 40 21.24 25.21 -15.06
N GLY A 41 20.89 24.19 -14.27
CA GLY A 41 21.50 22.87 -14.28
C GLY A 41 22.81 22.75 -13.51
N SER A 42 23.29 23.83 -12.89
CA SER A 42 24.48 23.78 -12.03
C SER A 42 24.18 23.07 -10.69
N PRO A 43 25.17 22.41 -10.06
CA PRO A 43 25.00 21.78 -8.75
C PRO A 43 24.53 22.78 -7.69
N ASP A 44 23.57 22.37 -6.87
CA ASP A 44 23.11 23.15 -5.74
C ASP A 44 23.66 22.59 -4.43
N GLU A 45 24.80 23.14 -3.99
CA GLU A 45 25.52 22.72 -2.78
C GLU A 45 24.78 23.07 -1.47
N THR A 46 23.68 23.83 -1.53
CA THR A 46 22.89 24.15 -0.34
C THR A 46 21.98 23.00 0.09
N ARG A 47 21.75 22.03 -0.81
CA ARG A 47 20.92 20.85 -0.59
C ARG A 47 21.78 19.59 -0.59
N THR A 48 21.42 18.63 0.24
CA THR A 48 22.15 17.36 0.34
C THR A 48 21.82 16.43 -0.82
N VAL A 49 22.83 15.72 -1.30
CA VAL A 49 22.66 14.62 -2.27
C VAL A 49 21.92 13.47 -1.60
N ALA A 50 20.86 12.98 -2.23
CA ALA A 50 20.11 11.82 -1.73
C ALA A 50 20.49 10.56 -2.50
N TYR A 51 20.47 9.43 -1.80
CA TYR A 51 20.69 8.10 -2.37
C TYR A 51 19.46 7.24 -2.13
N SER A 52 19.02 6.54 -3.16
CA SER A 52 17.92 5.57 -3.06
C SER A 52 18.33 4.25 -3.70
N GLY A 53 17.95 3.15 -3.06
CA GLY A 53 18.16 1.81 -3.58
C GLY A 53 16.88 1.28 -4.23
N GLN A 54 17.07 0.45 -5.25
CA GLN A 54 16.01 -0.34 -5.87
C GLN A 54 16.42 -1.82 -5.87
N ALA A 55 15.52 -2.65 -5.34
CA ALA A 55 15.67 -4.11 -5.28
C ALA A 55 14.35 -4.79 -5.66
N GLN A 56 14.38 -6.11 -5.80
CA GLN A 56 13.18 -6.91 -6.08
C GLN A 56 13.06 -8.02 -5.05
N LEU A 57 11.93 -8.06 -4.36
CA LEU A 57 11.59 -9.13 -3.41
C LEU A 57 10.69 -10.15 -4.10
N LEU A 58 11.15 -11.39 -4.19
CA LEU A 58 10.32 -12.46 -4.74
C LEU A 58 9.32 -12.94 -3.67
N THR A 59 8.04 -12.72 -3.91
CA THR A 59 6.95 -13.19 -3.05
C THR A 59 6.16 -14.29 -3.76
N PRO A 60 5.34 -15.08 -3.04
CA PRO A 60 4.44 -16.06 -3.67
C PRO A 60 3.47 -15.45 -4.70
N MET A 61 3.18 -14.15 -4.60
CA MET A 61 2.29 -13.43 -5.51
C MET A 61 3.03 -12.80 -6.71
N GLY A 62 4.35 -12.98 -6.80
CA GLY A 62 5.21 -12.38 -7.82
C GLY A 62 6.33 -11.53 -7.24
N ALA A 63 7.11 -10.91 -8.12
CA ALA A 63 8.18 -9.99 -7.74
C ALA A 63 7.59 -8.65 -7.30
N LEU A 64 7.88 -8.24 -6.07
CA LEU A 64 7.52 -6.95 -5.51
C LEU A 64 8.74 -6.01 -5.66
N PRO A 65 8.64 -4.92 -6.44
CA PRO A 65 9.70 -3.92 -6.50
C PRO A 65 9.79 -3.19 -5.16
N LEU A 66 10.99 -3.12 -4.59
CA LEU A 66 11.30 -2.37 -3.38
C LEU A 66 12.11 -1.14 -3.75
N SER A 67 11.68 0.02 -3.26
CA SER A 67 12.44 1.27 -3.33
C SER A 67 12.63 1.78 -1.90
N PHE A 68 13.85 2.17 -1.58
CA PHE A 68 14.19 2.61 -0.22
C PHE A 68 15.23 3.72 -0.27
N GLU A 69 15.28 4.53 0.78
CA GLU A 69 16.30 5.54 0.96
C GLU A 69 17.54 4.92 1.59
N ILE A 70 18.73 5.36 1.17
CA ILE A 70 20.01 4.93 1.72
C ILE A 70 20.62 6.13 2.43
N PRO A 71 20.68 6.12 3.78
CA PRO A 71 21.33 7.19 4.54
C PRO A 71 22.84 7.21 4.24
N ALA A 72 23.25 8.07 3.33
CA ALA A 72 24.63 8.15 2.85
C ALA A 72 24.98 9.56 2.36
N SER A 73 26.23 9.96 2.54
CA SER A 73 26.79 11.21 2.02
C SER A 73 27.63 11.01 0.76
N SER A 74 28.04 9.76 0.48
CA SER A 74 28.84 9.39 -0.69
C SER A 74 28.33 8.12 -1.34
N LEU A 75 28.74 7.87 -2.59
CA LEU A 75 28.42 6.62 -3.28
C LEU A 75 29.02 5.41 -2.57
N GLU A 76 30.22 5.55 -2.00
CA GLU A 76 30.88 4.47 -1.25
C GLU A 76 30.06 4.08 -0.02
N GLU A 77 29.63 5.07 0.77
CA GLU A 77 28.73 4.84 1.91
C GLU A 77 27.39 4.24 1.46
N ALA A 78 26.84 4.70 0.33
CA ALA A 78 25.59 4.17 -0.19
C ALA A 78 25.71 2.69 -0.60
N VAL A 79 26.85 2.29 -1.17
CA VAL A 79 27.14 0.89 -1.52
C VAL A 79 27.29 0.04 -0.26
N GLN A 80 28.00 0.53 0.76
CA GLN A 80 28.18 -0.18 2.03
C GLN A 80 26.85 -0.32 2.80
N GLY A 81 26.02 0.71 2.80
CA GLY A 81 24.72 0.74 3.48
C GLY A 81 23.59 0.05 2.73
N PHE A 82 23.80 -0.36 1.48
CA PHE A 82 22.73 -0.89 0.62
C PHE A 82 22.06 -2.13 1.23
N SER A 83 22.84 -3.08 1.75
CA SER A 83 22.28 -4.33 2.29
C SER A 83 21.41 -4.07 3.52
N GLY A 84 21.87 -3.24 4.46
CA GLY A 84 21.09 -2.88 5.64
C GLY A 84 19.79 -2.17 5.28
N ALA A 85 19.85 -1.18 4.39
CA ALA A 85 18.65 -0.48 3.92
C ALA A 85 17.68 -1.41 3.16
N THR A 86 18.21 -2.41 2.44
CA THR A 86 17.40 -3.45 1.78
C THR A 86 16.68 -4.33 2.80
N GLU A 87 17.38 -4.80 3.83
CA GLU A 87 16.79 -5.64 4.88
C GLU A 87 15.65 -4.91 5.61
N GLU A 88 15.86 -3.65 5.99
CA GLU A 88 14.81 -2.81 6.58
C GLU A 88 13.61 -2.65 5.64
N ALA A 89 13.87 -2.40 4.35
CA ALA A 89 12.81 -2.26 3.36
C ALA A 89 12.01 -3.56 3.15
N VAL A 90 12.68 -4.71 3.19
CA VAL A 90 12.04 -6.03 3.11
C VAL A 90 11.18 -6.27 4.34
N GLU A 91 11.68 -5.96 5.54
CA GLU A 91 10.92 -6.12 6.78
C GLU A 91 9.64 -5.27 6.76
N ARG A 92 9.75 -3.99 6.41
CA ARG A 92 8.60 -3.08 6.30
C ARG A 92 7.59 -3.57 5.26
N ALA A 93 8.05 -4.01 4.09
CA ALA A 93 7.16 -4.53 3.05
C ALA A 93 6.44 -5.81 3.51
N MET A 94 7.11 -6.70 4.25
CA MET A 94 6.50 -7.93 4.78
C MET A 94 5.46 -7.63 5.87
N GLU A 95 5.71 -6.62 6.71
CA GLU A 95 4.75 -6.15 7.69
C GLU A 95 3.49 -5.57 7.03
N GLU A 96 3.66 -4.72 6.02
CA GLU A 96 2.54 -4.14 5.25
C GLU A 96 1.72 -5.23 4.53
N LEU A 97 2.39 -6.21 3.91
CA LEU A 97 1.72 -7.36 3.28
C LEU A 97 0.93 -8.21 4.30
N LYS A 98 1.43 -8.35 5.52
CA LYS A 98 0.74 -9.08 6.59
C LYS A 98 -0.51 -8.33 7.05
N GLU A 99 -0.44 -7.01 7.16
CA GLU A 99 -1.57 -6.19 7.56
C GLU A 99 -2.66 -6.18 6.48
N LEU A 100 -2.28 -6.02 5.21
CA LEU A 100 -3.23 -6.11 4.09
C LEU A 100 -3.98 -7.44 4.07
N ARG A 101 -3.29 -8.56 4.35
CA ARG A 101 -3.94 -9.88 4.45
C ARG A 101 -4.95 -9.96 5.60
N ARG A 102 -4.71 -9.25 6.71
CA ARG A 102 -5.65 -9.19 7.83
C ARG A 102 -6.89 -8.41 7.45
N GLU A 103 -6.73 -7.27 6.79
CA GLU A 103 -7.86 -6.47 6.29
C GLU A 103 -8.72 -7.27 5.31
N THR A 104 -8.10 -7.93 4.33
CA THR A 104 -8.84 -8.72 3.34
C THR A 104 -9.54 -9.94 3.93
N ASN A 105 -8.95 -10.58 4.94
CA ASN A 105 -9.56 -11.75 5.61
C ASN A 105 -10.62 -11.35 6.66
N SER A 106 -10.49 -10.16 7.26
CA SER A 106 -11.46 -9.65 8.25
C SER A 106 -12.72 -9.09 7.60
N SER A 107 -12.67 -8.75 6.30
CA SER A 107 -13.83 -8.28 5.51
C SER A 107 -14.83 -9.38 5.12
N ILE A 108 -14.61 -10.65 5.50
CA ILE A 108 -15.46 -11.80 5.14
C ILE A 108 -16.31 -12.33 6.31
N VAL A 109 -16.32 -11.69 7.48
CA VAL A 109 -17.29 -12.04 8.54
C VAL A 109 -18.47 -11.07 8.48
N LEU A 110 -19.37 -11.28 7.52
CA LEU A 110 -20.79 -10.94 7.72
C LEU A 110 -21.36 -12.01 8.68
N PRO A 111 -21.87 -11.66 9.87
CA PRO A 111 -22.67 -12.59 10.64
C PRO A 111 -24.03 -12.76 9.97
N GLU A 112 -24.11 -13.55 8.91
CA GLU A 112 -25.38 -14.14 8.49
C GLU A 112 -25.59 -15.48 9.21
N SER A 113 -26.49 -15.41 10.18
CA SER A 113 -27.38 -16.48 10.64
C SER A 113 -26.77 -17.66 11.44
N GLY A 114 -27.20 -17.78 12.70
CA GLY A 114 -27.49 -19.12 13.27
C GLY A 114 -27.03 -19.43 14.69
N SER A 115 -27.66 -18.83 15.72
CA SER A 115 -27.92 -19.50 17.01
C SER A 115 -29.08 -18.74 17.67
N GLY A 116 -30.30 -19.27 17.80
CA GLY A 116 -30.59 -20.58 18.36
C GLY A 116 -30.32 -20.54 19.87
N GLY A 117 -31.21 -19.93 20.67
CA GLY A 117 -31.10 -19.95 22.13
C GLY A 117 -31.73 -18.78 22.89
N LEU A 118 -33.02 -18.49 22.70
CA LEU A 118 -33.82 -17.77 23.70
C LEU A 118 -34.76 -18.75 24.37
N GLY A 119 -34.19 -19.52 25.29
CA GLY A 119 -34.95 -20.12 26.37
C GLY A 119 -35.41 -19.02 27.32
N GLY A 120 -36.70 -19.06 27.67
CA GLY A 120 -37.22 -18.48 28.90
C GLY A 120 -37.79 -17.07 28.81
N VAL A 121 -39.06 -16.96 28.42
CA VAL A 121 -40.01 -16.09 29.12
C VAL A 121 -41.37 -16.79 29.14
N GLY A 122 -41.76 -17.24 30.33
CA GLY A 122 -43.10 -17.75 30.58
C GLY A 122 -44.14 -16.62 30.49
N GLY A 123 -45.29 -16.95 29.93
CA GLY A 123 -46.51 -16.15 30.00
C GLY A 123 -47.72 -17.09 29.95
N PRO A 124 -48.55 -17.16 31.00
CA PRO A 124 -49.71 -18.05 31.03
C PRO A 124 -50.90 -17.38 30.34
N GLY A 125 -51.60 -18.14 29.50
CA GLY A 125 -52.93 -17.77 29.01
C GLY A 125 -52.96 -17.42 27.52
N GLY A 126 -53.70 -18.22 26.76
CA GLY A 126 -53.91 -17.95 25.34
C GLY A 126 -54.52 -19.13 24.61
N LEU A 127 -55.77 -19.45 24.97
CA LEU A 127 -56.66 -20.33 24.21
C LEU A 127 -56.77 -19.90 22.74
N GLY A 128 -56.82 -20.88 21.84
CA GLY A 128 -57.74 -20.80 20.70
C GLY A 128 -57.13 -20.98 19.30
N GLY A 129 -57.60 -22.02 18.60
CA GLY A 129 -57.83 -21.96 17.15
C GLY A 129 -56.94 -22.82 16.26
N LEU A 130 -57.38 -24.05 15.96
CA LEU A 130 -57.19 -24.68 14.64
C LEU A 130 -58.10 -23.97 13.59
N PRO A 131 -58.15 -24.39 12.31
CA PRO A 131 -57.11 -24.46 11.27
C PRO A 131 -57.60 -23.75 9.97
N GLY A 132 -56.71 -23.20 9.15
CA GLY A 132 -57.08 -22.41 7.96
C GLY A 132 -56.58 -23.00 6.64
N ASP A 133 -57.42 -23.81 6.02
CA ASP A 133 -57.36 -24.33 4.65
C ASP A 133 -57.32 -23.20 3.59
N GLY A 134 -56.58 -23.37 2.49
CA GLY A 134 -56.52 -22.32 1.46
C GLY A 134 -55.63 -22.60 0.27
N LYS A 135 -56.06 -23.54 -0.60
CA LYS A 135 -55.55 -23.65 -1.97
C LYS A 135 -55.98 -22.42 -2.78
N ILE A 136 -55.04 -21.71 -3.43
CA ILE A 136 -55.37 -20.85 -4.58
C ILE A 136 -54.32 -21.09 -5.67
N GLN A 137 -54.85 -21.33 -6.86
CA GLN A 137 -54.21 -21.75 -8.09
C GLN A 137 -54.40 -20.63 -9.13
N ILE A 138 -53.31 -20.24 -9.82
CA ILE A 138 -53.18 -19.65 -11.18
C ILE A 138 -53.90 -18.30 -11.47
N PRO A 139 -53.59 -17.55 -12.55
CA PRO A 139 -53.28 -17.92 -13.95
C PRO A 139 -51.82 -17.75 -14.42
#